data_AF-A0A961LGV1-F1
#
_entry.id   AF-A0A961LGV1-F1
#
_cell.length_a   1.000
_cell.length_b   1.000
_cell.length_c   1.000
_cell.angle_alpha   90.00
_cell.angle_beta   90.00
_cell.angle_gamma   90.00
#
_symmetry.space_group_name_H-M   'P 1'
#
loop_
_entity.id
_entity.type
_entity.pdbx_description
1 polymer ?
#
loop_
_entity_poly.entity_id
_entity_poly.type
_entity_poly.pdbx_seq_one_letter_code
_entity_poly.pdbx_strand_id
1 'polypeptide(L)'
;VRQWQQLLHGNRLSESYTEALPDFVKLAEAYGCVGMRASKPGELDDAIKEMIKTPHPVIFDCRVVNLANCFPMIPSGKAHNEMLMGEDVPDEEVGTAIDAKGKMLV
;
A
#
# COMPACT_ATOMS: atom_id res chain seq x y z
N VAL A 1 7.44 -1.33 3.47
CA VAL A 1 8.58 -0.57 4.06
C VAL A 1 8.10 0.69 4.78
N ARG A 2 7.33 1.59 4.13
CA ARG A 2 6.80 2.82 4.76
C ARG A 2 6.08 2.60 6.10
N GLN A 3 5.11 1.68 6.18
CA GLN A 3 4.40 1.34 7.43
C GLN A 3 5.37 0.89 8.54
N TRP A 4 6.41 0.11 8.21
CA TRP A 4 7.44 -0.30 9.16
C TRP A 4 8.32 0.86 9.64
N GLN A 5 8.64 1.81 8.76
CA GLN A 5 9.40 3.01 9.14
C GLN A 5 8.58 3.95 10.03
N GLN A 6 7.26 4.02 9.83
CA GLN A 6 6.33 4.66 10.74
C GLN A 6 6.35 4.00 12.12
N LEU A 7 6.18 2.67 12.16
CA LEU A 7 6.14 1.86 13.39
C LEU A 7 7.45 1.89 14.20
N LEU A 8 8.60 1.73 13.55
CA LEU A 8 9.85 1.41 14.24
C LEU A 8 10.81 2.57 14.35
N HIS A 9 10.76 3.49 13.38
CA HIS A 9 11.81 4.47 13.14
C HIS A 9 11.31 5.92 13.27
N GLY A 10 10.26 6.14 14.06
CA GLY A 10 9.72 7.48 14.33
C GLY A 10 9.26 8.19 13.05
N ASN A 11 8.69 7.43 12.10
CA ASN A 11 8.25 7.95 10.81
C ASN A 11 9.38 8.58 9.96
N ARG A 12 10.63 8.16 10.16
CA ARG A 12 11.75 8.56 9.30
C ARG A 12 11.69 7.79 7.97
N LEU A 13 11.02 8.38 7.00
CA LEU A 13 10.87 7.82 5.65
C LEU A 13 12.20 7.90 4.89
N SER A 14 12.93 6.77 4.84
CA SER A 14 14.22 6.69 4.14
C SER A 14 14.05 5.83 2.90
N GLU A 15 14.16 6.45 1.71
CA GLU A 15 14.09 5.79 0.39
C GLU A 15 12.87 4.86 0.22
N SER A 16 11.76 5.18 0.89
CA SER A 16 10.52 4.39 0.87
C SER A 16 9.41 5.02 0.04
N TYR A 17 9.70 6.17 -0.56
CA TYR A 17 8.84 6.84 -1.52
C TYR A 17 9.71 7.51 -2.59
N THR A 18 9.19 7.57 -3.82
CA THR A 18 9.85 8.23 -4.95
C THR A 18 8.80 9.06 -5.68
N GLU A 19 9.06 10.36 -5.85
CA GLU A 19 8.15 11.27 -6.57
C GLU A 19 8.09 10.98 -8.08
N ALA A 20 9.12 10.34 -8.63
CA ALA A 20 9.27 10.09 -10.06
C ALA A 20 8.57 8.79 -10.51
N LEU A 21 7.24 8.76 -10.47
CA LEU A 21 6.47 7.69 -11.12
C LEU A 21 6.17 8.04 -12.58
N PRO A 22 6.34 7.11 -13.54
CA PRO A 22 5.96 7.34 -14.93
C PRO A 22 4.44 7.36 -15.07
N ASP A 23 3.97 7.86 -16.21
CA ASP A 23 2.57 7.68 -16.60
C ASP A 23 2.35 6.23 -17.08
N PHE A 24 1.84 5.38 -16.21
CA PHE A 24 1.64 3.95 -16.48
C PHE A 24 0.70 3.67 -17.67
N VAL A 25 -0.24 4.57 -17.96
CA VAL A 25 -1.15 4.44 -19.11
C VAL A 25 -0.34 4.59 -20.40
N LYS A 26 0.45 5.67 -20.51
CA LYS A 26 1.33 5.91 -21.66
C LYS A 26 2.42 4.86 -21.79
N LEU A 27 2.93 4.36 -20.66
CA LEU A 27 3.89 3.26 -20.65
C LEU A 27 3.27 2.01 -21.28
N ALA A 28 2.04 1.66 -20.93
CA ALA A 28 1.35 0.53 -21.53
C ALA A 28 1.22 0.69 -23.06
N GLU A 29 0.76 1.86 -23.50
CA GLU A 29 0.58 2.19 -24.92
C GLU A 29 1.91 2.10 -25.69
N ALA A 30 3.00 2.59 -25.11
CA ALA A 30 4.33 2.53 -25.73
C ALA A 30 4.83 1.09 -25.96
N TYR A 31 4.40 0.15 -25.13
CA TYR A 31 4.68 -1.28 -25.28
C TYR A 31 3.60 -2.02 -26.10
N GLY A 32 2.68 -1.28 -26.70
CA GLY A 32 1.57 -1.82 -27.49
C GLY A 32 0.48 -2.47 -26.65
N CYS A 33 0.46 -2.28 -25.33
CA CYS A 33 -0.59 -2.74 -24.41
C CYS A 33 -1.71 -1.70 -24.28
N VAL A 34 -2.81 -2.09 -23.64
CA VAL A 34 -3.88 -1.15 -23.27
C VAL A 34 -3.57 -0.56 -21.89
N GLY A 35 -3.58 0.77 -21.78
CA GLY A 35 -3.47 1.48 -20.51
C GLY A 35 -4.86 1.87 -19.99
N MET A 36 -5.14 1.57 -18.72
CA MET A 36 -6.38 1.98 -18.05
C MET A 36 -6.05 2.64 -16.72
N ARG A 37 -6.89 3.57 -16.26
CA ARG A 37 -6.73 4.25 -14.96
C ARG A 37 -8.09 4.39 -14.27
N ALA A 38 -8.13 4.06 -12.97
CA ALA A 38 -9.22 4.42 -12.08
C ALA A 38 -8.69 5.36 -11.00
N SER A 39 -9.34 6.52 -10.86
CA SER A 39 -8.92 7.59 -9.95
C SER A 39 -9.86 7.75 -8.75
N LYS A 40 -11.09 7.22 -8.87
CA LYS A 40 -12.12 7.31 -7.85
C LYS A 40 -12.77 5.95 -7.61
N PRO A 41 -13.27 5.68 -6.38
CA PRO A 41 -13.93 4.41 -6.08
C PRO A 41 -15.10 4.07 -7.01
N GLY A 42 -15.89 5.07 -7.43
CA GLY A 42 -17.04 4.87 -8.32
C GLY A 42 -16.68 4.44 -9.75
N GLU A 43 -15.41 4.56 -10.16
CA GLU A 43 -14.92 4.13 -11.48
C GLU A 43 -14.44 2.67 -11.47
N LEU A 44 -14.20 2.11 -10.27
CA LEU A 44 -13.43 0.89 -10.09
C LEU A 44 -14.11 -0.35 -10.69
N ASP A 45 -15.38 -0.56 -10.39
CA ASP A 45 -16.10 -1.76 -10.83
C ASP A 45 -16.21 -1.83 -12.36
N ASP A 46 -16.47 -0.69 -13.01
CA ASP A 46 -16.61 -0.63 -14.46
C ASP A 46 -15.25 -0.73 -15.16
N ALA A 47 -14.21 -0.09 -14.62
CA ALA A 47 -12.85 -0.24 -15.12
C ALA A 47 -12.33 -1.68 -15.02
N ILE A 48 -12.62 -2.39 -13.92
CA ILE A 48 -12.27 -3.82 -13.78
C ILE A 48 -13.01 -4.67 -14.80
N LYS A 49 -14.31 -4.43 -15.01
CA LYS A 49 -15.08 -5.17 -16.03
C LYS A 49 -14.52 -4.92 -17.44
N GLU A 50 -14.12 -3.69 -17.75
CA GLU A 50 -13.52 -3.34 -19.04
C GLU A 50 -12.15 -3.99 -19.23
N MET A 51 -11.30 -3.93 -18.21
CA MET A 51 -9.98 -4.60 -18.18
C MET A 51 -10.11 -6.10 -18.49
N ILE A 52 -11.04 -6.80 -17.82
CA ILE A 52 -11.24 -8.25 -18.02
C ILE A 52 -11.79 -8.58 -19.41
N LYS A 53 -12.64 -7.71 -19.98
CA LYS A 53 -13.20 -7.91 -21.34
C LYS A 53 -12.19 -7.62 -22.46
N THR A 54 -11.12 -6.91 -22.16
CA THR A 54 -10.13 -6.49 -23.15
C THR A 54 -9.32 -7.70 -23.59
N PRO A 55 -9.31 -8.07 -24.90
CA PRO A 55 -8.62 -9.27 -25.40
C PRO A 55 -7.09 -9.10 -25.48
N HIS A 56 -6.56 -7.99 -24.99
CA HIS A 56 -5.16 -7.57 -25.13
C HIS A 56 -4.55 -7.30 -23.75
N PRO A 57 -3.22 -7.43 -23.55
CA PRO A 57 -2.61 -7.10 -22.26
C PRO A 57 -2.96 -5.69 -21.77
N VAL A 58 -3.36 -5.60 -20.50
CA VAL A 58 -3.76 -4.35 -19.85
C VAL A 58 -2.81 -4.02 -18.70
N ILE A 59 -2.36 -2.76 -18.62
CA ILE A 59 -1.83 -2.18 -17.39
C ILE A 59 -2.92 -1.31 -16.79
N PHE A 60 -3.35 -1.65 -15.58
CA PHE A 60 -4.37 -0.92 -14.84
C PHE A 60 -3.75 -0.11 -13.70
N ASP A 61 -3.72 1.21 -13.86
CA ASP A 61 -3.30 2.18 -12.85
C ASP A 61 -4.48 2.50 -11.91
N CYS A 62 -4.61 1.71 -10.85
CA CYS A 62 -5.60 1.91 -9.80
C CYS A 62 -5.05 2.82 -8.69
N ARG A 63 -5.61 4.03 -8.56
CA ARG A 63 -5.16 4.98 -7.53
C ARG A 63 -5.77 4.63 -6.18
N VAL A 64 -4.88 4.41 -5.21
CA VAL A 64 -5.22 4.06 -3.83
C VAL A 64 -4.67 5.10 -2.85
N VAL A 65 -5.16 5.08 -1.61
CA VAL A 65 -4.66 5.95 -0.54
C VAL A 65 -3.22 5.57 -0.19
N ASN A 66 -2.29 6.52 -0.37
CA ASN A 66 -0.85 6.31 -0.18
C ASN A 66 -0.43 6.05 1.27
N LEU A 67 -1.23 6.50 2.25
CA LEU A 67 -0.96 6.38 3.69
C LEU A 67 -1.68 5.20 4.36
N ALA A 68 -2.49 4.43 3.61
CA ALA A 68 -3.18 3.27 4.18
C ALA A 68 -2.19 2.22 4.71
N ASN A 69 -2.47 1.66 5.88
CA ASN A 69 -1.68 0.60 6.53
C ASN A 69 -2.40 -0.75 6.39
N CYS A 70 -1.64 -1.84 6.42
CA CYS A 70 -2.20 -3.20 6.41
C CYS A 70 -2.48 -3.65 7.85
N PHE A 71 -3.75 -3.94 8.14
CA PHE A 71 -4.25 -4.51 9.39
C PHE A 71 -5.20 -5.69 9.09
N PRO A 72 -5.40 -6.63 10.02
CA PRO A 72 -4.74 -6.73 11.32
C PRO A 72 -3.24 -7.08 11.20
N MET A 73 -2.44 -6.63 12.16
CA MET A 73 -0.99 -6.83 12.16
C MET A 73 -0.53 -7.38 13.50
N ILE A 74 0.25 -8.47 13.49
CA ILE A 74 0.95 -8.96 14.68
C ILE A 74 2.29 -8.22 14.77
N PRO A 75 2.52 -7.39 15.79
CA PRO A 75 3.80 -6.71 15.97
C PRO A 75 4.93 -7.72 16.22
N SER A 76 6.16 -7.38 15.83
CA SER A 76 7.29 -8.28 16.04
C SER A 76 7.47 -8.59 17.53
N GLY A 77 7.65 -9.87 17.86
CA GLY A 77 7.75 -10.35 19.24
C GLY A 77 6.41 -10.54 19.98
N LYS A 78 5.26 -10.39 19.31
CA LYS A 78 3.93 -10.63 19.88
C LYS A 78 3.31 -11.96 19.44
N ALA A 79 2.38 -12.48 20.24
CA ALA A 79 1.65 -13.71 19.94
C ALA A 79 0.53 -13.47 18.91
N HIS A 80 0.03 -14.55 18.30
CA HIS A 80 -1.02 -14.49 17.27
C HIS A 80 -2.33 -13.84 17.74
N ASN A 81 -2.61 -13.85 19.04
CA ASN A 81 -3.79 -13.24 19.65
C ASN A 81 -3.58 -11.79 20.10
N GLU A 82 -2.38 -11.22 19.90
CA GLU A 82 -2.02 -9.84 20.27
C GLU A 82 -1.91 -8.95 19.01
N MET A 83 -2.99 -8.91 18.22
CA MET A 83 -3.04 -8.18 16.95
C MET A 83 -3.44 -6.71 17.13
N LEU A 84 -2.87 -5.83 16.31
CA LEU A 84 -3.38 -4.48 16.10
C LEU A 84 -4.53 -4.52 15.09
N MET A 85 -5.70 -3.98 15.45
CA MET A 85 -6.95 -4.12 14.67
C MET A 85 -7.27 -2.93 13.75
N GLY A 86 -6.35 -1.98 13.55
CA GLY A 86 -6.43 -0.92 12.53
C GLY A 86 -7.46 0.20 12.76
N GLU A 87 -8.65 -0.11 13.27
CA GLU A 87 -9.68 0.88 13.63
C GLU A 87 -9.51 1.42 15.05
N ASP A 88 -8.79 0.69 15.91
CA ASP A 88 -8.69 0.95 17.36
C ASP A 88 -7.33 1.55 17.80
N VAL A 89 -6.40 1.80 16.87
CA VAL A 89 -5.02 2.20 17.23
C VAL A 89 -4.65 3.50 16.52
N PRO A 90 -4.65 4.65 17.22
CA PRO A 90 -4.13 5.91 16.70
C PRO A 90 -2.71 5.75 16.13
N ASP A 91 -2.36 6.53 15.10
CA ASP A 91 -1.03 6.46 14.46
C ASP A 91 0.13 6.63 15.47
N GLU A 92 -0.08 7.36 16.56
CA GLU A 92 0.87 7.48 17.68
C GLU A 92 1.03 6.17 18.48
N GLU A 93 -0.07 5.46 18.75
CA GLU A 93 -0.03 4.17 19.44
C GLU A 93 0.60 3.09 18.57
N VAL A 94 0.34 3.12 17.26
CA VAL A 94 0.99 2.29 16.24
C VAL A 94 2.52 2.42 16.38
N GLY A 95 3.07 3.64 16.46
CA GLY A 95 4.50 3.90 16.64
C GLY A 95 5.12 3.37 17.96
N THR A 96 4.29 3.06 18.95
CA THR A 96 4.72 2.50 20.25
C THR A 96 4.41 1.01 20.43
N ALA A 97 3.67 0.42 19.49
CA ALA A 97 3.19 -0.96 19.58
C ALA A 97 4.31 -2.01 19.57
N ILE A 98 5.51 -1.65 19.09
CA ILE A 98 6.67 -2.54 19.05
C ILE A 98 7.69 -2.08 20.11
N ASP A 99 7.85 -2.90 21.14
CA ASP A 99 8.81 -2.67 22.21
C ASP A 99 10.28 -2.81 21.73
N ALA A 100 11.24 -2.43 22.57
CA ALA A 100 12.65 -2.48 22.23
C ALA A 100 13.14 -3.90 21.84
N LYS A 101 12.54 -4.96 22.39
CA LYS A 101 12.88 -6.34 22.02
C LYS A 101 12.30 -6.68 20.65
N GLY A 102 11.05 -6.31 20.39
CA GLY A 102 10.40 -6.45 19.10
C GLY A 102 11.16 -5.71 17.98
N LYS A 103 11.71 -4.53 18.29
CA LYS A 103 12.56 -3.76 17.36
C LYS A 103 13.86 -4.47 16.97
N MET A 104 14.39 -5.36 17.82
CA MET A 104 15.63 -6.11 17.53
C MET A 104 15.39 -7.37 16.68
N LEU A 105 14.13 -7.76 16.45
CA LEU A 105 13.78 -8.97 15.70
C LEU A 105 13.58 -8.70 14.20
N VAL A 106 13.72 -7.45 13.74
CA VAL A 106 13.43 -7.01 12.36
C VAL A 106 14.59 -6.17 11.82
#